data_AF-A0A957JA66-F1
#
_entry.id   AF-A0A957JA66-F1
#
_cell.length_a   1.000
_cell.length_b   1.000
_cell.length_c   1.000
_cell.angle_alpha   90.00
_cell.angle_beta   90.00
_cell.angle_gamma   90.00
#
_symmetry.space_group_name_H-M   'P 1'
#
loop_
_entity.id
_entity.type
_entity.pdbx_description
1 polymer ?
#
loop_
_entity_poly.entity_id
_entity_poly.type
_entity_poly.pdbx_seq_one_letter_code
_entity_poly.pdbx_strand_id
1 'polypeptide(L)'
;MAAGFWPVTTFTWAMLLTTVLHWSRFELPHWPFLVWLVLYLVTPFLIPWLWWRNQRRVGRPVVGPEELLVPAGIRLGMLAVAGLMLISCLVAFVAPHLLVRFWPWALTPLTARVMGGWFALMGVGGLTMWREPRWSGWRYEVESIIFVWHLLMLAGAIWRRADFKPGGGWFIGAEAAVVLLLAVVYFYMTRQQ
;
A
#
# COMPACT_ATOMS: atom_id res chain seq x y z
N MET A 1 -13.26 10.59 -7.50
CA MET A 1 -11.98 10.47 -6.75
C MET A 1 -12.27 9.98 -5.34
N ALA A 2 -12.13 8.67 -5.12
CA ALA A 2 -12.21 8.02 -3.81
C ALA A 2 -10.95 7.18 -3.52
N ALA A 3 -9.95 7.23 -4.41
CA ALA A 3 -8.88 6.24 -4.52
C ALA A 3 -8.00 6.20 -3.26
N GLY A 4 -7.60 7.35 -2.71
CA GLY A 4 -6.73 7.37 -1.51
C GLY A 4 -7.42 7.16 -0.17
N PHE A 5 -8.73 7.41 -0.05
CA PHE A 5 -9.41 7.40 1.26
C PHE A 5 -9.54 5.99 1.85
N TRP A 6 -9.97 5.02 1.05
CA TRP A 6 -10.18 3.64 1.51
C TRP A 6 -8.87 2.93 1.88
N PRO A 7 -7.78 3.01 1.09
CA PRO A 7 -6.47 2.47 1.46
C PRO A 7 -5.91 3.05 2.76
N VAL A 8 -6.01 4.37 2.95
CA VAL A 8 -5.54 5.02 4.18
C VAL A 8 -6.40 4.62 5.38
N THR A 9 -7.71 4.45 5.17
CA THR A 9 -8.62 3.96 6.21
C THR A 9 -8.22 2.55 6.65
N THR A 10 -7.99 1.62 5.72
CA THR A 10 -7.60 0.25 6.09
C THR A 10 -6.23 0.18 6.75
N PHE A 11 -5.27 0.97 6.27
CA PHE A 11 -3.97 1.14 6.94
C PHE A 11 -4.15 1.58 8.39
N THR A 12 -4.86 2.68 8.61
CA THR A 12 -4.98 3.27 9.95
C THR A 12 -5.75 2.38 10.92
N TRP A 13 -6.77 1.66 10.45
CA TRP A 13 -7.42 0.60 11.23
C TRP A 13 -6.46 -0.55 11.59
N ALA A 14 -5.64 -1.00 10.64
CA ALA A 14 -4.64 -2.04 10.90
C ALA A 14 -3.56 -1.58 11.90
N MET A 15 -3.16 -0.31 11.85
CA MET A 15 -2.21 0.29 12.79
C MET A 15 -2.82 0.44 14.20
N LEU A 16 -4.10 0.84 14.30
CA LEU A 16 -4.83 0.87 15.56
C LEU A 16 -4.94 -0.53 16.16
N LEU A 17 -5.35 -1.52 15.36
CA LEU A 17 -5.42 -2.92 15.78
C LEU A 17 -4.06 -3.43 16.27
N THR A 18 -2.98 -3.15 15.53
CA THR A 18 -1.61 -3.52 15.93
C THR A 18 -1.22 -2.87 17.26
N THR A 19 -1.62 -1.61 17.47
CA THR A 19 -1.38 -0.87 18.70
C THR A 19 -2.08 -1.53 19.89
N VAL A 20 -3.36 -1.89 19.74
CA VAL A 20 -4.13 -2.59 20.78
C VAL A 20 -3.56 -3.98 21.08
N LEU A 21 -3.22 -4.76 20.04
CA LEU A 21 -2.65 -6.10 20.21
C LEU A 21 -1.29 -6.12 20.91
N HIS A 22 -0.57 -5.00 20.87
CA HIS A 22 0.76 -4.87 21.45
C HIS A 22 0.83 -3.75 22.50
N TRP A 23 -0.28 -3.46 23.16
CA TRP A 23 -0.39 -2.37 24.14
C TRP A 23 0.73 -2.40 25.19
N SER A 24 1.09 -3.58 25.69
CA SER A 24 2.13 -3.76 26.71
C SER A 24 3.56 -3.45 26.23
N ARG A 25 3.77 -3.26 24.93
CA ARG A 25 5.07 -2.85 24.37
C ARG A 25 5.27 -1.34 24.34
N PHE A 26 4.21 -0.57 24.60
CA PHE A 26 4.27 0.89 24.55
C PHE A 26 4.34 1.47 25.96
N GLU A 27 5.30 2.37 26.17
CA GLU A 27 5.50 3.06 27.44
C GLU A 27 4.70 4.38 27.45
N LEU A 28 3.81 4.54 28.43
CA LEU A 28 3.17 5.81 28.73
C LEU A 28 4.04 6.58 29.76
N PRO A 29 4.35 7.89 29.58
CA PRO A 29 3.85 8.83 28.57
C PRO A 29 4.93 9.20 27.53
N HIS A 30 5.49 8.22 26.80
CA HIS A 30 6.51 8.53 25.81
C HIS A 30 5.93 9.34 24.65
N TRP A 31 6.47 10.53 24.38
CA TRP A 31 5.89 11.49 23.43
C TRP A 31 5.63 10.91 22.01
N PRO A 32 6.58 10.22 21.35
CA PRO A 32 6.33 9.53 20.08
C PRO A 32 5.14 8.57 20.12
N PHE A 33 4.94 7.85 21.23
CA PHE A 33 3.82 6.93 21.37
C PHE A 33 2.49 7.68 21.49
N LEU A 34 2.45 8.80 22.21
CA LEU A 34 1.23 9.63 22.30
C LEU A 34 0.82 10.16 20.92
N VAL A 35 1.77 10.65 20.13
CA VAL A 35 1.51 11.11 18.76
C VAL A 35 1.00 9.96 17.88
N TRP A 36 1.66 8.80 17.93
CA TRP A 36 1.24 7.58 17.24
C TRP A 36 -0.18 7.17 17.62
N LEU A 37 -0.48 7.14 18.92
CA LEU A 37 -1.78 6.73 19.46
C LEU A 37 -2.88 7.69 19.00
N VAL A 38 -2.69 9.01 19.12
CA VAL A 38 -3.66 9.99 18.67
C VAL A 38 -3.90 9.87 17.16
N LEU A 39 -2.82 9.75 16.38
CA LEU A 39 -2.91 9.60 14.93
C LEU A 39 -3.79 8.39 14.57
N TYR A 40 -3.48 7.21 15.11
CA TYR A 40 -4.19 5.98 14.76
C TYR A 40 -5.52 5.80 15.48
N LEU A 41 -5.81 6.56 16.53
CA LEU A 41 -7.13 6.61 17.14
C LEU A 41 -8.09 7.50 16.34
N VAL A 42 -7.62 8.63 15.81
CA VAL A 42 -8.48 9.63 15.15
C VAL A 42 -8.64 9.36 13.65
N THR A 43 -7.54 9.11 12.95
CA THR A 43 -7.51 8.98 11.48
C THR A 43 -8.45 7.90 10.90
N PRO A 44 -8.60 6.69 11.48
CA PRO A 44 -9.48 5.67 10.89
C PRO A 44 -10.95 6.06 10.85
N PHE A 45 -11.37 7.05 11.65
CA PHE A 45 -12.72 7.61 11.63
C PHE A 45 -12.80 8.93 10.85
N LEU A 46 -11.78 9.79 11.00
CA LEU A 46 -11.73 11.09 10.35
C LEU A 46 -11.72 10.95 8.83
N ILE A 47 -10.94 10.01 8.28
CA ILE A 47 -10.80 9.84 6.82
C ILE A 47 -12.12 9.41 6.15
N PRO A 48 -12.83 8.35 6.61
CA PRO A 48 -14.15 8.02 6.07
C PRO A 48 -15.19 9.15 6.24
N TRP A 49 -15.15 9.86 7.37
CA TRP A 49 -16.05 10.99 7.60
C TRP A 49 -15.82 12.14 6.62
N LEU A 50 -14.55 12.51 6.40
CA LEU A 50 -14.17 13.53 5.41
C LEU A 50 -14.58 13.10 4.00
N TRP A 51 -14.34 11.83 3.65
CA TRP A 51 -14.76 11.26 2.37
C TRP A 51 -16.27 11.43 2.19
N TRP A 52 -17.08 10.96 3.14
CA TRP A 52 -18.54 11.04 3.07
C TRP A 52 -19.06 12.47 2.95
N ARG A 53 -18.44 13.41 3.67
CA ARG A 53 -18.78 14.84 3.60
C ARG A 53 -18.41 15.46 2.25
N ASN A 54 -17.29 15.05 1.66
CA ASN A 54 -16.77 15.61 0.41
C ASN A 54 -17.39 14.97 -0.85
N GLN A 55 -17.78 13.69 -0.77
CA GLN A 55 -18.46 12.96 -1.85
C GLN A 55 -19.70 13.68 -2.37
N ARG A 56 -20.42 14.37 -1.48
CA ARG A 56 -21.64 15.12 -1.81
C ARG A 56 -21.38 16.38 -2.64
N ARG A 57 -20.14 16.84 -2.72
CA ARG A 57 -19.73 18.10 -3.38
C ARG A 57 -18.97 17.86 -4.68
N VAL A 58 -18.36 16.68 -4.85
CA VAL A 58 -17.59 16.33 -6.04
C VAL A 58 -18.51 15.60 -7.01
N GLY A 59 -18.87 16.27 -8.12
CA GLY A 59 -19.60 15.64 -9.22
C GLY A 59 -18.87 14.43 -9.78
N ARG A 60 -19.59 13.54 -10.48
CA ARG A 60 -18.94 12.44 -11.21
C ARG A 60 -17.94 13.05 -12.21
N PRO A 61 -16.68 12.57 -12.25
CA PRO A 61 -15.75 13.06 -13.24
C PRO A 61 -16.33 12.83 -14.64
N VAL A 62 -16.37 13.88 -15.45
CA VAL A 62 -16.87 13.83 -16.83
C VAL A 62 -15.87 13.02 -17.63
N VAL A 63 -16.33 11.92 -18.23
CA VAL A 63 -15.52 11.12 -19.14
C VAL A 63 -15.48 11.86 -20.46
N GLY A 64 -14.32 12.40 -20.82
CA GLY A 64 -14.11 13.04 -22.12
C GLY A 64 -14.10 12.00 -23.25
N PRO A 65 -14.47 12.37 -24.49
CA PRO A 65 -14.42 11.47 -25.65
C PRO A 65 -13.02 10.87 -25.93
N GLU A 66 -11.96 11.53 -25.47
CA GLU A 66 -10.56 11.15 -25.69
C GLU A 66 -9.90 10.47 -24.46
N GLU A 67 -10.68 10.02 -23.48
CA GLU A 67 -10.11 9.46 -22.27
C GLU A 67 -9.54 8.06 -22.47
N LEU A 68 -8.21 7.95 -22.39
CA LEU A 68 -7.50 6.67 -22.52
C LEU A 68 -7.88 5.69 -21.40
N LEU A 69 -8.30 4.48 -21.79
CA LEU A 69 -8.71 3.43 -20.87
C LEU A 69 -7.58 2.43 -20.63
N VAL A 70 -7.45 1.98 -19.38
CA VAL A 70 -6.49 0.94 -18.99
C VAL A 70 -7.01 -0.42 -19.49
N PRO A 71 -6.22 -1.18 -20.29
CA PRO A 71 -6.59 -2.49 -20.79
C PRO A 71 -7.01 -3.46 -19.67
N ALA A 72 -7.99 -4.31 -19.97
CA ALA A 72 -8.53 -5.28 -19.00
C ALA A 72 -7.45 -6.21 -18.42
N GLY A 73 -6.46 -6.62 -19.23
CA GLY A 73 -5.34 -7.45 -18.76
C GLY A 73 -4.50 -6.78 -17.67
N ILE A 74 -4.18 -5.49 -17.82
CA ILE A 74 -3.43 -4.72 -16.82
C ILE A 74 -4.26 -4.56 -15.54
N ARG A 75 -5.57 -4.31 -15.69
CA ARG A 75 -6.50 -4.22 -14.55
C ARG A 75 -6.62 -5.55 -13.79
N LEU A 76 -6.68 -6.67 -14.49
CA LEU A 76 -6.69 -8.01 -13.88
C LEU A 76 -5.36 -8.31 -13.17
N GLY A 77 -4.22 -7.90 -13.74
CA GLY A 77 -2.93 -7.97 -13.06
C GLY A 77 -2.93 -7.19 -11.75
N MET A 78 -3.48 -5.97 -11.74
CA MET A 78 -3.64 -5.17 -10.52
C MET A 78 -4.57 -5.83 -9.50
N LEU A 79 -5.65 -6.47 -9.93
CA LEU A 79 -6.53 -7.25 -9.04
C LEU A 79 -5.77 -8.42 -8.40
N ALA A 80 -4.92 -9.12 -9.15
CA ALA A 80 -4.11 -10.21 -8.61
C ALA A 80 -3.11 -9.70 -7.57
N VAL A 81 -2.42 -8.58 -7.83
CA VAL A 81 -1.53 -7.93 -6.85
C VAL A 81 -2.31 -7.51 -5.61
N ALA A 82 -3.49 -6.90 -5.78
CA ALA A 82 -4.35 -6.50 -4.68
C ALA A 82 -4.74 -7.69 -3.79
N GLY A 83 -5.15 -8.80 -4.42
CA GLY A 83 -5.48 -10.05 -3.73
C GLY A 83 -4.29 -10.60 -2.94
N LEU A 84 -3.11 -10.64 -3.56
CA LEU A 84 -1.88 -11.09 -2.90
C LEU A 84 -1.58 -10.23 -1.65
N MET A 85 -1.64 -8.90 -1.77
CA MET A 85 -1.40 -7.99 -0.64
C MET A 85 -2.42 -8.18 0.48
N LEU A 86 -3.71 -8.34 0.16
CA LEU A 86 -4.72 -8.59 1.20
C LEU A 86 -4.54 -9.93 1.89
N ILE A 87 -4.12 -10.97 1.17
CA ILE A 87 -3.75 -12.26 1.75
C ILE A 87 -2.52 -12.10 2.66
N SER A 88 -1.50 -11.37 2.21
CA SER A 88 -0.31 -11.08 3.04
C SER A 88 -0.66 -10.29 4.30
N CYS A 89 -1.59 -9.32 4.22
CA CYS A 89 -2.15 -8.63 5.38
C CYS A 89 -2.80 -9.63 6.35
N LEU A 90 -3.66 -10.51 5.85
CA LEU A 90 -4.32 -11.51 6.68
C LEU A 90 -3.29 -12.42 7.39
N VAL A 91 -2.29 -12.91 6.65
CA VAL A 91 -1.20 -13.71 7.20
C VAL A 91 -0.44 -12.93 8.28
N ALA A 92 -0.16 -11.65 8.07
CA ALA A 92 0.53 -10.81 9.04
C ALA A 92 -0.22 -10.71 10.38
N PHE A 93 -1.56 -10.62 10.35
CA PHE A 93 -2.36 -10.50 11.58
C PHE A 93 -2.64 -11.84 12.27
N VAL A 94 -2.98 -12.87 11.49
CA VAL A 94 -3.39 -14.20 11.97
C VAL A 94 -2.17 -15.06 12.32
N ALA A 95 -1.15 -15.05 11.48
CA ALA A 95 0.04 -15.91 11.60
C ALA A 95 1.33 -15.12 11.37
N PRO A 96 1.64 -14.09 12.20
CA PRO A 96 2.78 -13.19 12.00
C PRO A 96 4.13 -13.93 11.93
N HIS A 97 4.25 -15.09 12.58
CA HIS A 97 5.46 -15.91 12.57
C HIS A 97 5.80 -16.44 11.18
N LEU A 98 4.80 -16.71 10.33
CA LEU A 98 5.03 -17.11 8.93
C LEU A 98 5.69 -15.97 8.15
N LEU A 99 5.16 -14.74 8.33
CA LEU A 99 5.76 -13.56 7.72
C LEU A 99 7.17 -13.34 8.25
N VAL A 100 7.39 -13.39 9.57
CA VAL A 100 8.73 -13.28 10.19
C VAL A 100 9.73 -14.28 9.61
N ARG A 101 9.30 -15.52 9.33
CA ARG A 101 10.16 -16.56 8.77
C ARG A 101 10.57 -16.27 7.32
N PHE A 102 9.61 -15.86 6.49
CA PHE A 102 9.84 -15.64 5.06
C PHE A 102 10.44 -14.26 4.73
N TRP A 103 10.21 -13.26 5.58
CA TRP A 103 10.60 -11.90 5.31
C TRP A 103 12.12 -11.75 5.11
N PRO A 104 12.58 -10.96 4.12
CA PRO A 104 13.99 -10.86 3.75
C PRO A 104 14.89 -10.33 4.87
N TRP A 105 14.38 -9.51 5.80
CA TRP A 105 15.10 -9.03 6.97
C TRP A 105 14.41 -9.40 8.29
N ALA A 106 15.08 -9.15 9.41
CA ALA A 106 14.56 -9.49 10.73
C ALA A 106 13.28 -8.70 11.07
N LEU A 107 12.23 -9.41 11.46
CA LEU A 107 10.98 -8.83 11.95
C LEU A 107 10.63 -9.41 13.32
N THR A 108 9.95 -8.62 14.12
CA THR A 108 9.25 -9.08 15.31
C THR A 108 7.77 -9.31 14.96
N PRO A 109 6.98 -10.00 15.80
CA PRO A 109 5.53 -10.10 15.58
C PRO A 109 4.83 -8.74 15.50
N LEU A 110 5.30 -7.75 16.26
CA LEU A 110 4.83 -6.36 16.19
C LEU A 110 5.07 -5.78 14.80
N THR A 111 6.33 -5.78 14.34
CA THR A 111 6.67 -5.16 13.06
C THR A 111 6.11 -5.93 11.87
N ALA A 112 5.89 -7.24 11.99
CA ALA A 112 5.16 -8.04 11.00
C ALA A 112 3.72 -7.56 10.83
N ARG A 113 3.00 -7.25 11.92
CA ARG A 113 1.64 -6.70 11.85
C ARG A 113 1.61 -5.27 11.32
N VAL A 114 2.63 -4.47 11.61
CA VAL A 114 2.82 -3.16 10.96
C VAL A 114 2.97 -3.32 9.44
N MET A 115 3.77 -4.29 8.97
CA MET A 115 3.83 -4.62 7.53
C MET A 115 2.46 -5.05 6.98
N GLY A 116 1.67 -5.77 7.79
CA GLY A 116 0.27 -6.10 7.49
C GLY A 116 -0.58 -4.87 7.18
N GLY A 117 -0.41 -3.77 7.93
CA GLY A 117 -1.07 -2.50 7.63
C GLY A 117 -0.70 -1.94 6.26
N TRP A 118 0.59 -1.96 5.90
CA TRP A 118 1.04 -1.53 4.56
C TRP A 118 0.48 -2.42 3.45
N PHE A 119 0.39 -3.73 3.67
CA PHE A 119 -0.27 -4.63 2.72
C PHE A 119 -1.77 -4.35 2.60
N ALA A 120 -2.44 -3.96 3.69
CA ALA A 120 -3.85 -3.53 3.63
C ALA A 120 -4.03 -2.26 2.80
N LEU A 121 -3.09 -1.30 2.93
CA LEU A 121 -3.06 -0.08 2.11
C LEU A 121 -2.92 -0.44 0.64
N MET A 122 -1.87 -1.20 0.28
CA MET A 122 -1.60 -1.56 -1.11
C MET A 122 -2.69 -2.46 -1.70
N GLY A 123 -3.24 -3.38 -0.91
CA GLY A 123 -4.30 -4.28 -1.31
C GLY A 123 -5.61 -3.55 -1.64
N VAL A 124 -6.08 -2.69 -0.74
CA VAL A 124 -7.28 -1.88 -1.02
C VAL A 124 -7.00 -0.85 -2.10
N GLY A 125 -5.80 -0.28 -2.15
CA GLY A 125 -5.35 0.61 -3.23
C GLY A 125 -5.47 -0.05 -4.59
N GLY A 126 -4.91 -1.25 -4.74
CA GLY A 126 -5.03 -2.04 -5.96
C GLY A 126 -6.48 -2.39 -6.32
N LEU A 127 -7.36 -2.65 -5.35
CA LEU A 127 -8.80 -2.84 -5.62
C LEU A 127 -9.47 -1.56 -6.12
N THR A 128 -9.10 -0.39 -5.60
CA THR A 128 -9.62 0.89 -6.10
C THR A 128 -9.13 1.18 -7.51
N MET A 129 -7.85 0.92 -7.81
CA MET A 129 -7.27 1.06 -9.14
C MET A 129 -7.91 0.09 -10.13
N TRP A 130 -8.09 -1.19 -9.76
CA TRP A 130 -8.78 -2.18 -10.60
C TRP A 130 -10.18 -1.70 -11.03
N ARG A 131 -10.91 -1.01 -10.14
CA ARG A 131 -12.23 -0.42 -10.42
C ARG A 131 -12.19 0.85 -11.25
N GLU A 132 -11.04 1.52 -11.37
CA GLU A 132 -10.85 2.72 -12.18
C GLU A 132 -10.42 2.33 -13.61
N PRO A 133 -11.28 2.49 -14.63
CA PRO A 133 -10.90 2.14 -16.00
C PRO A 133 -10.02 3.21 -16.66
N ARG A 134 -9.93 4.43 -16.13
CA ARG A 134 -9.30 5.57 -16.82
C ARG A 134 -7.83 5.71 -16.46
N TRP A 135 -6.98 5.90 -17.47
CA TRP A 135 -5.55 6.12 -17.26
C TRP A 135 -5.26 7.38 -16.45
N SER A 136 -6.05 8.43 -16.62
CA SER A 136 -5.96 9.68 -15.84
C SER A 136 -6.05 9.43 -14.33
N GLY A 137 -6.86 8.46 -13.90
CA GLY A 137 -7.01 8.06 -12.50
C GLY A 137 -5.89 7.16 -11.97
N TRP A 138 -5.11 6.53 -12.87
CA TRP A 138 -3.96 5.70 -12.53
C TRP A 138 -2.66 6.49 -12.54
N ARG A 139 -2.52 7.44 -13.47
CA ARG A 139 -1.24 8.08 -13.81
C ARG A 139 -0.49 8.61 -12.60
N TYR A 140 -1.11 9.47 -11.80
CA TYR A 140 -0.45 10.07 -10.63
C TYR A 140 -0.14 9.06 -9.53
N GLU A 141 -1.01 8.06 -9.34
CA GLU A 141 -0.77 6.99 -8.37
C GLU A 141 0.40 6.10 -8.81
N VAL A 142 0.49 5.79 -10.11
CA VAL A 142 1.57 5.00 -10.72
C VAL A 142 2.90 5.78 -10.65
N GLU A 143 2.90 7.07 -11.00
CA GLU A 143 4.09 7.92 -10.88
C GLU A 143 4.60 7.97 -9.43
N SER A 144 3.70 8.22 -8.47
CA SER A 144 4.04 8.27 -7.04
C SER A 144 4.58 6.94 -6.55
N ILE A 145 3.92 5.82 -6.84
CA ILE A 145 4.32 4.51 -6.32
C ILE A 145 5.60 3.98 -6.97
N ILE A 146 5.84 4.25 -8.26
CA ILE A 146 7.11 3.92 -8.91
C ILE A 146 8.23 4.77 -8.32
N PHE A 147 8.12 6.10 -8.45
CA PHE A 147 9.25 6.99 -8.22
C PHE A 147 9.58 7.19 -6.75
N VAL A 148 8.55 7.27 -5.90
CA VAL A 148 8.75 7.51 -4.47
C VAL A 148 8.86 6.19 -3.74
N TRP A 149 7.92 5.26 -3.91
CA TRP A 149 7.91 4.06 -3.08
C TRP A 149 8.91 3.01 -3.55
N HIS A 150 8.72 2.45 -4.75
CA HIS A 150 9.49 1.29 -5.20
C HIS A 150 10.95 1.61 -5.53
N LEU A 151 11.26 2.77 -6.12
CA LEU A 151 12.66 3.17 -6.35
C LEU A 151 13.41 3.42 -5.02
N LEU A 152 12.79 4.06 -4.02
CA LEU A 152 13.43 4.24 -2.72
C LEU A 152 13.57 2.91 -1.97
N MET A 153 12.58 2.02 -2.05
CA MET A 153 12.69 0.66 -1.48
C MET A 153 13.80 -0.13 -2.16
N LEU A 154 13.92 -0.08 -3.48
CA LEU A 154 14.98 -0.77 -4.23
C LEU A 154 16.37 -0.20 -3.87
N ALA A 155 16.52 1.12 -3.86
CA ALA A 155 17.76 1.78 -3.48
C ALA A 155 18.16 1.45 -2.03
N GLY A 156 17.19 1.53 -1.11
CA GLY A 156 17.36 1.15 0.29
C GLY A 156 17.76 -0.32 0.46
N ALA A 157 17.11 -1.23 -0.25
CA ALA A 157 17.39 -2.66 -0.22
C ALA A 157 18.80 -2.99 -0.74
N ILE A 158 19.24 -2.33 -1.81
CA ILE A 158 20.61 -2.48 -2.33
C ILE A 158 21.63 -1.93 -1.34
N TRP A 159 21.35 -0.77 -0.75
CA TRP A 159 22.24 -0.11 0.21
C TRP A 159 22.37 -0.89 1.52
N ARG A 160 21.25 -1.41 2.03
CA ARG A 160 21.13 -2.16 3.29
C ARG A 160 21.06 -3.67 3.09
N ARG A 161 21.59 -4.18 1.97
CA ARG A 161 21.60 -5.62 1.66
C ARG A 161 22.27 -6.49 2.73
N ALA A 162 23.17 -5.90 3.53
CA ALA A 162 23.84 -6.60 4.62
C ALA A 162 22.89 -6.97 5.78
N ASP A 163 21.77 -6.27 5.92
CA ASP A 163 20.76 -6.53 6.96
C ASP A 163 19.81 -7.68 6.57
N PHE A 164 19.99 -8.27 5.38
CA PHE A 164 19.15 -9.35 4.89
C PHE A 164 19.58 -10.68 5.49
N LYS A 165 18.60 -11.53 5.77
CA LYS A 165 18.83 -12.93 6.12
C LYS A 165 19.47 -13.68 4.94
N PRO A 166 20.20 -14.78 5.20
CA PRO A 166 20.63 -15.68 4.13
C PRO A 166 19.48 -16.06 3.20
N GLY A 167 19.67 -15.89 1.89
CA GLY A 167 18.64 -16.14 0.88
C GLY A 167 17.61 -15.01 0.67
N GLY A 168 17.65 -13.93 1.47
CA GLY A 168 16.71 -12.80 1.37
C GLY A 168 16.90 -11.90 0.12
N GLY A 169 17.94 -12.15 -0.69
CA GLY A 169 18.24 -11.37 -1.90
C GLY A 169 17.13 -11.37 -2.95
N TRP A 170 16.19 -12.33 -2.88
CA TRP A 170 15.01 -12.38 -3.75
C TRP A 170 14.21 -11.07 -3.74
N PHE A 171 14.19 -10.36 -2.61
CA PHE A 171 13.42 -9.12 -2.46
C PHE A 171 13.91 -8.03 -3.43
N ILE A 172 15.23 -7.91 -3.64
CA ILE A 172 15.79 -6.93 -4.59
C ILE A 172 15.33 -7.27 -6.01
N GLY A 173 15.35 -8.56 -6.38
CA GLY A 173 14.87 -9.02 -7.69
C GLY A 173 13.38 -8.78 -7.88
N ALA A 174 12.57 -9.04 -6.84
CA ALA A 174 11.14 -8.79 -6.85
C ALA A 174 10.82 -7.29 -6.99
N GLU A 175 11.48 -6.43 -6.21
CA GLU A 175 11.31 -4.98 -6.30
C GLU A 175 11.74 -4.43 -7.66
N ALA A 176 12.88 -4.88 -8.20
CA ALA A 176 13.32 -4.51 -9.54
C ALA A 176 12.30 -4.93 -10.61
N ALA A 177 11.73 -6.13 -10.51
CA ALA A 177 10.70 -6.60 -11.42
C ALA A 177 9.42 -5.76 -11.33
N VAL A 178 9.00 -5.34 -10.13
CA VAL A 178 7.84 -4.45 -9.94
C VAL A 178 8.10 -3.08 -10.57
N VAL A 179 9.26 -2.47 -10.34
CA VAL A 179 9.64 -1.20 -10.96
C VAL A 179 9.59 -1.31 -12.49
N LEU A 180 10.18 -2.37 -13.05
CA LEU A 180 10.19 -2.61 -14.50
C LEU A 180 8.78 -2.80 -15.06
N LEU A 181 7.95 -3.62 -14.41
CA LEU A 181 6.58 -3.87 -14.85
C LEU A 181 5.74 -2.58 -14.85
N LEU A 182 5.83 -1.80 -13.77
CA LEU A 182 5.10 -0.54 -13.66
C LEU A 182 5.63 0.50 -14.66
N ALA A 183 6.94 0.55 -14.91
CA ALA A 183 7.52 1.42 -15.94
C ALA A 183 7.05 1.01 -17.35
N VAL A 184 7.00 -0.28 -17.66
CA VAL A 184 6.46 -0.79 -18.93
C VAL A 184 5.01 -0.36 -19.09
N VAL A 185 4.16 -0.54 -18.08
CA VAL A 185 2.77 -0.07 -18.10
C VAL A 185 2.72 1.44 -18.32
N TYR A 186 3.48 2.22 -17.56
CA TYR A 186 3.49 3.68 -17.66
C TYR A 186 3.89 4.17 -19.04
N PHE A 187 4.99 3.66 -19.62
CA PHE A 187 5.44 4.05 -20.95
C PHE A 187 4.50 3.54 -22.06
N TYR A 188 3.96 2.33 -21.92
CA TYR A 188 2.97 1.79 -22.85
C TYR A 188 1.70 2.65 -22.91
N MET A 189 1.20 3.10 -21.76
CA MET A 189 0.03 3.97 -21.68
C MET A 189 0.34 5.39 -22.15
N THR A 190 1.50 5.95 -21.79
CA THR A 190 1.88 7.31 -22.20
C THR A 190 2.12 7.42 -23.70
N ARG A 191 2.57 6.35 -24.37
CA ARG A 191 2.71 6.32 -25.84
C ARG A 191 1.37 6.31 -26.60
N GLN A 192 0.27 6.04 -25.92
CA GLN A 192 -1.08 6.04 -26.50
C GLN A 192 -1.84 7.36 -26.23
N GLN A 193 -1.22 8.30 -25.51
CA GLN A 193 -1.70 9.67 -25.35
C GLN A 193 -1.12 10.55 -26.45
#